data_AF-A0A8B9HU09-F1
#
_entry.id   AF-A0A8B9HU09-F1
#
_cell.length_a   1.000
_cell.length_b   1.000
_cell.length_c   1.000
_cell.angle_alpha   90.00
_cell.angle_beta   90.00
_cell.angle_gamma   90.00
#
_symmetry.space_group_name_H-M   'P 1'
#
loop_
_entity.id
_entity.type
_entity.pdbx_description
1 polymer ?
#
loop_
_entity_poly.entity_id
_entity_poly.type
_entity_poly.pdbx_seq_one_letter_code
_entity_poly.pdbx_strand_id
1 'polypeptide(L)'
;MTATRKQQVNEAVALRTYCKKRIQHIEQQRGSHKCTEEHQRRCTFMEPVEPIRDQMVPVRFIGTLRLNTFREEMRRGAEQDFHEPSRCRACLAKQADLAMNFFIRKKRNQLQAQLLQEKMDLHLYNKDTVCLLGEMLKDMPKPSDDPCEIWKRLLTTERQTSHNNNNK
;
A
#
# COMPACT_ATOMS: atom_id res chain seq x y z
N MET A 1 -5.27 12.49 -12.33
CA MET A 1 -4.22 13.49 -12.62
C MET A 1 -2.98 12.74 -13.07
N THR A 2 -2.74 12.70 -14.38
CA THR A 2 -1.62 11.95 -14.99
C THR A 2 -0.32 12.72 -14.77
N ALA A 3 0.60 12.14 -14.01
CA ALA A 3 1.95 12.69 -13.84
C ALA A 3 2.59 12.89 -15.22
N THR A 4 3.13 14.08 -15.48
CA THR A 4 3.75 14.41 -16.77
C THR A 4 4.97 13.51 -16.99
N ARG A 5 5.25 13.16 -18.25
CA ARG A 5 6.37 12.26 -18.64
C ARG A 5 7.73 12.69 -18.06
N LYS A 6 7.93 14.01 -17.87
CA LYS A 6 9.12 14.58 -17.21
C LYS A 6 9.20 14.22 -15.72
N GLN A 7 8.07 14.17 -15.02
CA GLN A 7 7.99 13.84 -13.60
C GLN A 7 8.29 12.35 -13.35
N GLN A 8 7.83 11.46 -14.23
CA GLN A 8 8.13 10.03 -14.19
C GLN A 8 9.62 9.73 -14.47
N VAL A 9 10.25 10.46 -15.40
CA VAL A 9 11.69 10.35 -15.67
C VAL A 9 12.51 10.80 -14.45
N ASN A 10 12.11 11.88 -13.79
CA ASN A 10 12.78 12.39 -12.60
C ASN A 10 12.66 11.41 -11.41
N GLU A 11 11.50 10.78 -11.22
CA GLU A 11 11.29 9.77 -10.19
C GLU A 11 12.14 8.52 -10.44
N ALA A 12 12.22 8.05 -11.68
CA ALA A 12 13.07 6.92 -12.05
C ALA A 12 14.57 7.22 -11.83
N VAL A 13 15.01 8.45 -12.07
CA VAL A 13 16.38 8.89 -11.78
C VAL A 13 16.63 8.99 -10.27
N ALA A 14 15.68 9.49 -9.50
CA ALA A 14 15.76 9.56 -8.04
C ALA A 14 15.86 8.16 -7.42
N LEU A 15 15.03 7.21 -7.90
CA LEU A 15 15.04 5.82 -7.44
C LEU A 15 16.37 5.13 -7.76
N ARG A 16 16.90 5.29 -8.98
CA ARG A 16 18.21 4.72 -9.36
C ARG A 16 19.34 5.28 -8.49
N THR A 17 19.32 6.58 -8.21
CA THR A 17 20.32 7.23 -7.35
C THR A 17 20.25 6.70 -5.92
N TYR A 18 19.04 6.53 -5.38
CA TYR A 18 18.81 5.98 -4.05
C TYR A 18 19.31 4.53 -3.94
N CYS A 19 18.90 3.67 -4.88
CA CYS A 19 19.31 2.27 -4.91
C CYS A 19 20.85 2.14 -5.01
N LYS A 20 21.50 2.95 -5.84
CA LYS A 20 22.97 2.97 -5.96
C LYS A 20 23.66 3.35 -4.64
N LYS A 21 23.18 4.40 -3.96
CA LYS A 21 23.71 4.80 -2.64
C LYS A 21 23.50 3.72 -1.58
N ARG A 22 22.35 3.04 -1.61
CA ARG A 22 22.02 1.99 -0.62
C ARG A 22 22.90 0.76 -0.80
N ILE A 23 23.14 0.33 -2.03
CA ILE A 23 24.04 -0.78 -2.35
C ILE A 23 25.46 -0.45 -1.88
N GLN A 24 25.96 0.75 -2.20
CA GLN A 24 27.30 1.19 -1.78
C GLN A 24 27.46 1.22 -0.25
N HIS A 25 26.42 1.62 0.48
CA HIS A 25 26.42 1.60 1.94
C HIS A 25 26.46 0.17 2.51
N ILE A 26 25.74 -0.78 1.90
CA ILE A 26 25.77 -2.19 2.31
C ILE A 26 27.15 -2.80 2.04
N GLU A 27 27.78 -2.49 0.90
CA GLU A 27 29.13 -2.94 0.58
C GLU A 27 30.18 -2.36 1.52
N GLN A 28 30.07 -1.08 1.88
CA GLN A 28 30.93 -0.44 2.88
C GLN A 28 30.77 -1.05 4.27
N GLN A 29 29.55 -1.38 4.69
CA GLN A 29 29.31 -2.08 5.96
C GLN A 29 29.90 -3.50 5.97
N ARG A 30 29.84 -4.22 4.83
CA ARG A 30 30.50 -5.53 4.70
C ARG A 30 32.03 -5.41 4.74
N GLY A 31 32.60 -4.31 4.23
CA GLY A 31 34.03 -4.00 4.35
C GLY A 31 34.47 -3.56 5.76
N SER A 32 33.56 -2.95 6.54
CA SER A 32 33.81 -2.50 7.92
C SER A 32 33.65 -3.60 8.98
N HIS A 33 33.01 -4.72 8.63
CA HIS A 33 32.96 -5.95 9.45
C HIS A 33 34.16 -6.88 9.14
N LYS A 34 35.35 -6.32 8.87
CA LYS A 34 36.57 -7.08 9.10
C LYS A 34 36.72 -7.21 10.61
N CYS A 35 36.39 -8.39 11.11
CA CYS A 35 36.71 -8.83 12.46
C CYS A 35 38.14 -8.37 12.75
N THR A 36 38.29 -7.46 13.71
CA THR A 36 39.62 -7.02 14.14
C THR A 36 40.38 -8.26 14.61
N GLU A 37 41.65 -8.38 14.21
CA GLU A 37 42.52 -9.52 14.53
C GLU A 37 42.56 -9.86 16.04
N GLU A 38 42.17 -8.91 16.89
CA GLU A 38 42.01 -9.10 18.34
C GLU A 38 40.90 -10.09 18.73
N HIS A 39 39.83 -10.23 17.95
CA HIS A 39 38.82 -11.26 18.20
C HIS A 39 39.26 -12.65 17.73
N GLN A 40 40.30 -12.73 16.91
CA GLN A 40 40.87 -13.98 16.43
C GLN A 40 41.89 -14.57 17.43
N ARG A 41 42.51 -13.74 18.28
CA ARG A 41 43.43 -14.20 19.34
C ARG A 41 42.75 -14.87 20.53
N ARG A 42 41.42 -14.75 20.66
CA ARG A 42 40.64 -15.48 21.69
C ARG A 42 40.19 -16.88 21.24
N CYS A 43 40.36 -17.21 19.97
CA CYS A 43 40.33 -18.60 19.53
C CYS A 43 41.74 -19.16 19.73
N THR A 44 41.99 -19.71 20.91
CA THR A 44 43.17 -20.52 21.15
C THR A 44 43.18 -21.60 20.08
N PHE A 45 44.11 -21.48 19.12
CA PHE A 45 44.44 -22.51 18.17
C PHE A 45 44.91 -23.69 19.00
N MET A 46 44.02 -24.65 19.25
CA MET A 46 44.45 -25.98 19.66
C MET A 46 45.33 -26.46 18.50
N GLU A 47 46.60 -26.73 18.77
CA GLU A 47 47.42 -27.49 17.84
C GLU A 47 46.61 -28.70 17.35
N PRO A 48 46.79 -29.14 16.09
CA PRO A 48 46.21 -30.39 15.64
C PRO A 48 46.85 -31.50 16.47
N VAL A 49 46.21 -31.86 17.58
CA VAL A 49 46.51 -33.08 18.31
C VAL A 49 46.26 -34.20 17.31
N GLU A 50 47.27 -35.05 17.16
CA GLU A 50 47.24 -36.35 16.49
C GLU A 50 45.83 -36.95 16.41
N PRO A 51 45.41 -37.53 15.27
CA PRO A 51 44.06 -38.05 15.12
C PRO A 51 43.82 -39.07 16.22
N ILE A 52 42.97 -38.70 17.19
CA ILE A 52 42.62 -39.55 18.31
C ILE A 52 41.90 -40.76 17.74
N ARG A 53 42.67 -41.80 17.46
CA ARG A 53 42.20 -43.10 17.02
C ARG A 53 41.44 -43.71 18.21
N ASP A 54 40.17 -43.96 17.99
CA ASP A 54 39.29 -44.76 18.86
C ASP A 54 38.92 -44.19 20.24
N GLN A 55 38.67 -42.88 20.36
CA GLN A 55 37.80 -42.41 21.45
C GLN A 55 36.33 -42.71 21.08
N MET A 56 35.91 -43.94 21.34
CA MET A 56 34.50 -44.30 21.38
C MET A 56 33.81 -43.46 22.46
N VAL A 57 33.24 -42.32 22.07
CA VAL A 57 32.36 -41.53 22.94
C VAL A 57 31.22 -42.45 23.35
N PRO A 58 31.10 -42.82 24.63
CA PRO A 58 30.05 -43.73 25.04
C PRO A 58 28.69 -43.12 24.72
N VAL A 59 27.77 -43.87 24.11
CA VAL A 59 26.43 -43.36 23.70
C VAL A 59 25.70 -42.69 24.88
N ARG A 60 25.93 -43.17 26.10
CA ARG A 60 25.46 -42.56 27.35
C ARG A 60 25.88 -41.09 27.52
N PHE A 61 27.09 -40.71 27.12
CA PHE A 61 27.59 -39.33 27.18
C PHE A 61 26.84 -38.41 26.21
N ILE A 62 26.53 -38.90 25.01
CA ILE A 62 25.72 -38.15 24.04
C ILE A 62 24.30 -37.96 24.57
N GLY A 63 23.72 -38.99 25.19
CA GLY A 63 22.43 -38.91 25.86
C GLY A 63 22.42 -37.86 26.98
N THR A 64 23.45 -37.88 27.84
CA THR A 64 23.62 -36.89 28.92
C THR A 64 23.79 -35.47 28.38
N LEU A 65 24.59 -35.29 27.35
CA LEU A 65 24.78 -33.98 26.70
C LEU A 65 23.47 -33.43 26.16
N ARG A 66 22.69 -34.25 25.41
CA ARG A 66 21.38 -33.85 24.88
C ARG A 66 20.41 -33.44 25.98
N LEU A 67 20.34 -34.21 27.07
CA LEU A 67 19.50 -33.89 28.22
C LEU A 67 19.92 -32.58 28.90
N ASN A 68 21.23 -32.35 29.05
CA ASN A 68 21.75 -31.12 29.63
C ASN A 68 21.47 -29.92 28.72
N THR A 69 21.65 -30.05 27.41
CA THR A 69 21.31 -29.00 26.45
C THR A 69 19.82 -28.68 26.50
N PHE A 70 18.96 -29.70 26.48
CA PHE A 70 17.52 -29.52 26.59
C PHE A 70 17.12 -28.82 27.89
N ARG A 71 17.71 -29.22 29.02
CA ARG A 71 17.47 -28.59 30.32
C ARG A 71 17.88 -27.12 30.32
N GLU A 72 19.02 -26.78 29.72
CA GLU A 72 19.45 -25.38 29.61
C GLU A 72 18.57 -24.57 28.66
N GLU A 73 18.08 -25.15 27.57
CA GLU A 73 17.10 -24.50 26.69
C GLU A 73 15.80 -24.20 27.42
N MET A 74 15.29 -25.16 28.21
CA MET A 74 14.11 -24.95 29.06
C MET A 74 14.35 -23.87 30.11
N ARG A 75 15.51 -23.88 30.79
CA ARG A 75 15.87 -22.86 31.78
C ARG A 75 15.93 -21.47 31.14
N ARG A 76 16.62 -21.34 29.99
CA ARG A 76 16.69 -20.08 29.25
C ARG A 76 15.32 -19.62 28.79
N GLY A 77 14.46 -20.51 28.32
CA GLY A 77 13.08 -20.19 27.94
C GLY A 77 12.23 -19.72 29.12
N ALA A 78 12.44 -20.29 30.31
CA ALA A 78 11.73 -19.90 31.54
C ALA A 78 12.22 -18.57 32.12
N GLU A 79 13.52 -18.28 32.00
CA GLU A 79 14.13 -17.02 32.45
C GLU A 79 14.02 -15.89 31.41
N GLN A 80 13.59 -16.20 30.18
CA GLN A 80 13.49 -15.22 29.13
C GLN A 80 12.27 -14.33 29.35
N ASP A 81 12.53 -13.06 29.66
CA ASP A 81 11.49 -12.03 29.73
C ASP A 81 10.79 -11.90 28.38
N PHE A 82 9.50 -12.22 28.35
CA PHE A 82 8.67 -12.00 27.18
C PHE A 82 8.42 -10.50 27.01
N HIS A 83 8.58 -10.02 25.79
CA HIS A 83 8.20 -8.67 25.45
C HIS A 83 6.69 -8.50 25.62
N GLU A 84 6.27 -7.57 26.48
CA GLU A 84 4.87 -7.25 26.73
C GLU A 84 4.49 -5.95 26.00
N PRO A 85 3.80 -6.02 24.84
CA PRO A 85 3.53 -4.84 24.01
C PRO A 85 2.65 -3.80 24.71
N SER A 86 1.80 -4.22 25.64
CA SER A 86 0.91 -3.35 26.43
C SER A 86 1.67 -2.45 27.41
N ARG A 87 2.92 -2.80 27.76
CA ARG A 87 3.76 -2.02 28.68
C ARG A 87 4.93 -1.35 27.99
N CYS A 88 5.25 -1.76 26.76
CA CYS A 88 6.31 -1.12 25.98
C CYS A 88 5.83 0.21 25.39
N ARG A 89 6.52 1.30 25.75
CA ARG A 89 6.23 2.65 25.23
C ARG A 89 6.29 2.73 23.71
N ALA A 90 7.24 2.05 23.07
CA ALA A 90 7.38 2.06 21.61
C ALA A 90 6.19 1.35 20.93
N CYS A 91 5.74 0.22 21.48
CA CYS A 91 4.57 -0.51 20.98
C CYS A 91 3.28 0.28 21.19
N LEU A 92 3.09 0.87 22.37
CA LEU A 92 1.96 1.73 22.66
C LEU A 92 1.90 2.95 21.73
N ALA A 93 3.05 3.61 21.49
CA ALA A 93 3.13 4.71 20.54
C ALA A 93 2.74 4.27 19.12
N LYS A 94 3.20 3.09 18.70
CA LYS A 94 2.83 2.57 17.38
C LYS A 94 1.35 2.19 17.30
N GLN A 95 0.79 1.64 18.37
CA GLN A 95 -0.63 1.33 18.46
C GLN A 95 -1.49 2.60 18.39
N ALA A 96 -1.07 3.67 19.07
CA ALA A 96 -1.75 4.97 19.01
C ALA A 96 -1.73 5.57 17.59
N ASP A 97 -0.58 5.53 16.91
CA ASP A 97 -0.44 5.96 15.50
C ASP A 97 -1.37 5.15 14.57
N LEU A 98 -1.41 3.83 14.73
CA LEU A 98 -2.32 2.96 13.96
C LEU A 98 -3.79 3.28 14.24
N ALA A 99 -4.16 3.48 15.51
CA ALA A 99 -5.52 3.83 15.91
C ALA A 99 -5.95 5.17 15.32
N MET A 100 -5.07 6.18 15.33
CA MET A 100 -5.32 7.50 14.74
C MET A 100 -5.54 7.40 13.23
N ASN A 101 -4.65 6.68 12.52
CA ASN A 101 -4.79 6.47 11.09
C ASN A 101 -6.08 5.73 10.72
N PHE A 102 -6.44 4.71 11.50
CA PHE A 102 -7.69 3.98 11.31
C PHE A 102 -8.90 4.89 11.54
N PHE A 103 -8.90 5.69 12.61
CA PHE A 103 -9.97 6.63 12.91
C PHE A 103 -10.19 7.63 11.76
N ILE A 104 -9.12 8.26 11.26
CA ILE A 104 -9.20 9.20 10.13
C ILE A 104 -9.78 8.53 8.90
N ARG A 105 -9.30 7.33 8.55
CA ARG A 105 -9.81 6.56 7.41
C ARG A 105 -11.30 6.25 7.57
N LYS A 106 -11.71 5.76 8.74
CA LYS A 106 -13.11 5.44 9.03
C LYS A 106 -14.00 6.68 8.89
N LYS A 107 -13.60 7.81 9.47
CA LYS A 107 -14.36 9.06 9.38
C LYS A 107 -14.44 9.63 7.97
N ARG A 108 -13.33 9.61 7.23
CA ARG A 108 -13.31 10.01 5.82
C ARG A 108 -14.29 9.17 5.01
N ASN A 109 -14.23 7.84 5.15
CA ASN A 109 -15.10 6.94 4.40
C ASN A 109 -16.58 7.15 4.75
N GLN A 110 -16.89 7.40 6.03
CA GLN A 110 -18.26 7.73 6.46
C GLN A 110 -18.78 8.99 5.77
N LEU A 111 -18.01 10.08 5.78
CA LEU A 111 -18.40 11.33 5.12
C LEU A 111 -18.51 11.18 3.61
N GLN A 112 -17.60 10.44 2.97
CA GLN A 112 -17.66 10.18 1.54
C GLN A 112 -18.89 9.36 1.15
N ALA A 113 -19.26 8.37 1.95
CA ALA A 113 -20.46 7.58 1.74
C ALA A 113 -21.73 8.44 1.89
N GLN A 114 -21.79 9.29 2.92
CA GLN A 114 -22.91 10.22 3.12
C GLN A 114 -23.04 11.20 1.94
N LEU A 115 -21.94 11.83 1.54
CA LEU A 115 -21.93 12.75 0.40
C LEU A 115 -22.34 12.06 -0.91
N LEU A 116 -21.91 10.82 -1.12
CA LEU A 116 -22.33 10.05 -2.29
C LEU A 116 -23.84 9.81 -2.27
N GLN A 117 -24.39 9.41 -1.12
CA GLN A 117 -25.83 9.20 -0.96
C GLN A 117 -26.61 10.48 -1.23
N GLU A 118 -26.20 11.61 -0.62
CA GLU A 118 -26.83 12.92 -0.85
C GLU A 118 -26.84 13.31 -2.34
N LYS A 119 -25.74 13.04 -3.06
CA LYS A 119 -25.66 13.30 -4.51
C LYS A 119 -26.58 12.39 -5.31
N MET A 120 -26.68 11.13 -4.93
CA MET A 120 -27.59 10.18 -5.57
C MET A 120 -29.05 10.61 -5.35
N ASP A 121 -29.40 11.00 -4.13
CA ASP A 121 -30.75 11.45 -3.78
C ASP A 121 -31.10 12.75 -4.53
N LEU A 122 -30.17 13.71 -4.58
CA LEU A 122 -30.35 14.94 -5.35
C LEU A 122 -30.48 14.67 -6.86
N HIS A 123 -29.71 13.72 -7.39
CA HIS A 123 -29.83 13.33 -8.79
C HIS A 123 -31.19 12.70 -9.05
N LEU A 124 -31.65 11.79 -8.19
CA LEU A 124 -32.96 11.17 -8.31
C LEU A 124 -34.09 12.21 -8.23
N TYR A 125 -33.97 13.21 -7.36
CA TYR A 125 -34.95 14.29 -7.24
C TYR A 125 -34.99 15.22 -8.47
N ASN A 126 -33.82 15.63 -8.98
CA ASN A 126 -33.74 16.60 -10.09
C ASN A 126 -33.88 15.95 -11.48
N LYS A 127 -33.53 14.68 -11.60
CA LYS A 127 -33.53 13.90 -12.83
C LYS A 127 -34.45 12.69 -12.68
N ASP A 128 -35.57 12.87 -12.00
CA ASP A 128 -36.62 11.87 -12.02
C ASP A 128 -37.13 11.68 -13.47
N THR A 129 -37.78 10.55 -13.72
CA THR A 129 -38.27 10.22 -15.07
C THR A 129 -39.24 11.28 -15.61
N VAL A 130 -39.97 11.98 -14.73
CA VAL A 130 -40.92 13.03 -15.12
C VAL A 130 -40.19 14.30 -15.56
N CYS A 131 -39.17 14.74 -14.84
CA CYS A 131 -38.28 15.85 -15.19
C CYS A 131 -37.55 15.56 -16.50
N LEU A 132 -37.03 14.35 -16.68
CA LEU A 132 -36.37 13.94 -17.92
C LEU A 132 -37.34 13.96 -19.11
N LEU A 133 -38.55 13.42 -18.94
CA LEU A 133 -39.61 13.52 -19.96
C LEU A 133 -39.97 14.97 -20.26
N GLY A 134 -40.09 15.81 -19.23
CA GLY A 134 -40.34 17.24 -19.38
C GLY A 134 -39.22 17.96 -20.15
N GLU A 135 -37.96 17.64 -19.89
CA GLU A 135 -36.80 18.15 -20.62
C GLU A 135 -36.82 17.71 -22.09
N MET A 136 -37.10 16.43 -22.36
CA MET A 136 -37.19 15.91 -23.74
C MET A 136 -38.37 16.51 -24.52
N LEU A 137 -39.50 16.72 -23.85
CA LEU A 137 -40.70 17.26 -24.45
C LEU A 137 -40.70 18.79 -24.53
N LYS A 138 -39.74 19.47 -23.87
CA LYS A 138 -39.67 20.93 -23.78
C LYS A 138 -39.66 21.60 -25.16
N ASP A 139 -38.96 21.00 -26.10
CA ASP A 139 -38.77 21.55 -27.44
C ASP A 139 -39.78 21.01 -28.47
N MET A 140 -40.66 20.10 -28.04
CA MET A 140 -41.72 19.54 -28.89
C MET A 140 -42.86 20.56 -29.05
N PRO A 141 -43.47 20.64 -30.24
CA PRO A 141 -44.63 21.49 -30.45
C PRO A 141 -45.81 21.00 -29.60
N LYS A 142 -46.53 21.94 -28.98
CA LYS A 142 -47.73 21.64 -28.22
C LYS A 142 -48.91 21.42 -29.18
N PRO A 143 -49.92 20.62 -28.79
CA PRO A 143 -51.12 20.43 -29.62
C PRO A 143 -51.89 21.72 -29.92
N SER A 144 -51.71 22.76 -29.11
CA SER A 144 -52.31 24.09 -29.28
C SER A 144 -51.52 25.02 -30.19
N ASP A 145 -50.31 24.65 -30.60
CA ASP A 145 -49.44 25.50 -31.41
C ASP A 145 -49.95 25.53 -32.86
N ASP A 146 -49.81 26.68 -33.53
CA ASP A 146 -50.25 26.86 -34.92
C ASP A 146 -49.47 25.94 -35.89
N PRO A 147 -50.15 25.07 -36.67
CA PRO A 147 -49.50 24.15 -37.60
C PRO A 147 -48.55 24.83 -38.59
N CYS A 148 -48.88 26.04 -39.05
CA CYS A 148 -48.04 26.78 -39.99
C CYS A 148 -46.70 27.18 -39.37
N GLU A 149 -46.68 27.63 -38.12
CA GLU A 149 -45.45 28.00 -37.40
C GLU A 149 -44.59 26.78 -37.06
N ILE A 150 -45.22 25.64 -36.70
CA ILE A 150 -44.51 24.37 -36.51
C ILE A 150 -43.77 23.96 -37.80
N TRP A 151 -44.47 24.02 -38.93
CA TRP A 151 -43.91 23.64 -40.23
C TRP A 151 -42.73 24.51 -40.65
N LYS A 152 -42.83 25.83 -40.45
CA LYS A 152 -41.72 26.77 -40.69
C LYS A 152 -40.51 26.43 -39.81
N ARG A 153 -40.73 26.16 -38.52
CA ARG A 153 -39.66 25.83 -37.58
C ARG A 153 -38.92 24.55 -38.00
N LEU A 154 -39.64 23.48 -38.35
CA LEU A 154 -39.04 22.22 -38.81
C LEU A 154 -38.16 22.42 -40.05
N LEU A 155 -38.65 23.15 -41.06
CA LEU A 155 -37.90 23.44 -42.28
C LEU A 155 -36.64 24.29 -42.01
N THR A 156 -36.70 25.23 -41.06
CA THR A 156 -35.53 26.03 -40.69
C THR A 156 -34.47 25.20 -39.97
N THR A 157 -34.87 24.27 -39.10
CA THR A 157 -33.95 23.38 -38.38
C THR A 157 -33.24 22.42 -39.33
N GLU A 158 -33.96 21.83 -40.29
CA GLU A 158 -33.39 20.92 -41.30
C GLU A 158 -32.33 21.61 -42.17
N ARG A 159 -32.56 22.86 -42.55
CA ARG A 159 -31.57 23.67 -43.29
C ARG A 159 -30.32 23.96 -42.45
N GLN A 160 -30.46 24.22 -41.15
CA GLN A 160 -29.33 24.50 -40.25
C GLN A 160 -28.48 23.25 -39.99
N THR A 161 -29.10 22.08 -39.79
CA THR A 161 -28.37 20.81 -39.63
C THR A 161 -27.62 20.41 -40.90
N SER A 162 -28.21 20.67 -42.07
CA SER A 162 -27.57 20.42 -43.38
C SER A 162 -26.36 21.32 -43.64
N HIS A 163 -26.41 22.59 -43.20
CA HIS A 163 -25.27 23.50 -43.30
C HIS A 163 -24.12 23.13 -42.35
N ASN A 164 -24.41 22.66 -41.14
CA ASN A 164 -23.38 22.33 -40.14
C ASN A 164 -22.63 21.03 -40.48
N ASN A 165 -23.28 20.08 -41.16
CA ASN A 165 -22.65 18.84 -41.60
C ASN A 165 -21.77 19.00 -42.85
N ASN A 166 -21.98 20.05 -43.65
CA ASN A 166 -21.17 20.34 -44.85
C ASN A 166 -19.90 21.16 -44.54
N ASN A 167 -19.70 21.58 -43.29
CA ASN A 167 -18.61 22.45 -42.85
C ASN A 167 -17.62 21.73 -41.91
N LYS A 168 -17.62 20.39 -41.94
CA LYS A 168 -16.79 19.50 -41.12
C LYS A 168 -16.14 18.46 -42.02
#